data_AF-A0A7S1V5K8-F1
#
_entry.id   AF-A0A7S1V5K8-F1
#
_cell.length_a   1.000
_cell.length_b   1.000
_cell.length_c   1.000
_cell.angle_alpha   90.00
_cell.angle_beta   90.00
_cell.angle_gamma   90.00
#
_symmetry.space_group_name_H-M   'P 1'
#
loop_
_entity.id
_entity.type
_entity.pdbx_description
1 polymer ?
#
loop_
_entity_poly.entity_id
_entity_poly.type
_entity_poly.pdbx_seq_one_letter_code
_entity_poly.pdbx_strand_id
1 'polypeptide(L)'
;IMDGFTATQEIRRLEAAMAKAPSTPLFVCAMTANAMRDDVKRCYEIGMSGFLSKPVRRADLASVLEANIRHTTQMKSPRLRSPSRQTLPAARSSKKKKRAKASVDEV
;
A
#
# COMPACT_ATOMS: atom_id res chain seq x y z
N ILE A 1 18.58 8.49 -8.45
CA ILE A 1 18.45 8.29 -6.98
C ILE A 1 17.43 9.32 -6.49
N MET A 2 16.44 8.92 -5.69
CA MET A 2 15.34 9.78 -5.19
C MET A 2 15.56 10.10 -3.70
N ASP A 3 15.28 11.33 -3.28
CA ASP A 3 15.39 11.75 -1.87
C ASP A 3 14.05 11.68 -1.11
N GLY A 4 14.09 11.90 0.21
CA GLY A 4 12.90 11.82 1.06
C GLY A 4 11.88 12.94 0.82
N PHE A 5 12.32 14.11 0.36
CA PHE A 5 11.42 15.23 0.06
C PHE A 5 10.57 14.89 -1.18
N THR A 6 11.24 14.48 -2.26
CA THR A 6 10.62 14.06 -3.52
C THR A 6 9.69 12.86 -3.30
N ALA A 7 10.15 11.87 -2.52
CA ALA A 7 9.33 10.72 -2.17
C ALA A 7 8.03 11.11 -1.45
N THR A 8 8.09 12.06 -0.52
CA THR A 8 6.90 12.52 0.20
C THR A 8 5.93 13.23 -0.72
N GLN A 9 6.42 14.12 -1.59
CA GLN A 9 5.58 14.82 -2.57
C GLN A 9 4.86 13.83 -3.49
N GLU A 10 5.56 12.78 -3.94
CA GLU A 10 4.96 11.74 -4.78
C GLU A 10 3.91 10.92 -3.99
N ILE A 11 4.16 10.59 -2.73
CA ILE A 11 3.16 9.95 -1.86
C ILE A 11 1.90 10.83 -1.75
N ARG A 12 2.05 12.14 -1.51
CA ARG A 12 0.90 13.07 -1.43
C ARG A 12 0.14 13.12 -2.75
N ARG A 13 0.85 13.16 -3.89
CA ARG A 13 0.25 13.16 -5.23
C ARG A 13 -0.55 11.88 -5.48
N LEU A 14 0.01 10.72 -5.12
CA LEU A 14 -0.64 9.42 -5.26
C LEU A 14 -1.87 9.31 -4.36
N GLU A 15 -1.80 9.78 -3.11
CA GLU A 15 -2.95 9.84 -2.20
C GLU A 15 -4.10 10.68 -2.79
N ALA A 16 -3.79 11.85 -3.34
CA ALA A 16 -4.79 12.73 -3.96
C ALA A 16 -5.40 12.12 -5.24
N ALA A 17 -4.65 11.30 -5.97
CA ALA A 17 -5.11 10.64 -7.19
C ALA A 17 -5.94 9.36 -6.92
N MET A 18 -6.00 8.87 -5.68
CA MET A 18 -6.80 7.69 -5.35
C MET A 18 -8.30 8.01 -5.39
N ALA A 19 -9.05 7.24 -6.19
CA ALA A 19 -10.52 7.36 -6.28
C ALA A 19 -11.23 7.16 -4.92
N LYS A 20 -10.55 6.52 -3.97
CA LYS A 20 -10.99 6.39 -2.58
C LYS A 20 -9.86 6.81 -1.64
N ALA A 21 -9.47 8.07 -1.74
CA ALA A 21 -8.49 8.66 -0.84
C ALA A 21 -8.95 8.49 0.63
N PRO A 22 -8.03 8.14 1.54
CA PRO A 22 -8.35 8.10 2.97
C PRO A 22 -8.74 9.51 3.45
N SER A 23 -9.65 9.59 4.43
CA SER A 23 -10.06 10.87 5.03
C SER A 23 -8.92 11.58 5.75
N THR A 24 -7.90 10.82 6.14
CA THR A 24 -6.65 11.32 6.72
C THR A 24 -5.47 10.94 5.82
N PRO A 25 -4.53 11.85 5.55
CA PRO A 25 -3.35 11.53 4.76
C PRO A 25 -2.49 10.44 5.43
N LEU A 26 -1.71 9.66 4.66
CA LEU A 26 -0.84 8.63 5.26
C LEU A 26 0.22 9.29 6.15
N PHE A 27 0.52 8.65 7.28
CA PHE A 27 1.56 9.13 8.19
C PHE A 27 2.95 8.96 7.57
N VAL A 28 3.66 10.07 7.33
CA VAL A 28 5.05 10.08 6.82
C VAL A 28 5.95 10.76 7.84
N CYS A 29 6.97 10.06 8.32
CA CYS A 29 7.93 10.59 9.29
C CYS A 29 9.32 10.72 8.65
N ALA A 30 9.90 11.93 8.70
CA ALA A 30 11.28 12.16 8.29
C ALA A 30 12.25 11.56 9.32
N MET A 31 13.39 11.04 8.85
CA MET A 31 14.53 10.69 9.72
C MET A 31 15.75 11.51 9.32
N THR A 32 16.07 12.55 10.08
CA THR A 32 17.16 13.48 9.76
C THR A 32 18.40 13.21 10.62
N ALA A 33 19.59 13.29 10.02
CA ALA A 33 20.85 13.26 10.79
C ALA A 33 21.16 14.61 11.45
N ASN A 34 20.55 15.69 10.96
CA ASN A 34 20.74 17.05 11.45
C ASN A 34 19.36 17.70 11.61
N ALA A 35 18.90 17.84 12.85
CA ALA A 35 17.56 18.34 13.15
C ALA A 35 17.58 19.87 13.33
N MET A 36 18.08 20.59 12.32
CA MET A 36 18.00 22.06 12.36
C MET A 36 16.53 22.48 12.22
N ARG A 37 16.17 23.61 12.86
CA ARG A 37 14.79 24.12 12.86
C ARG A 37 14.24 24.30 11.44
N ASP A 38 15.08 24.76 10.51
CA ASP A 38 14.69 24.98 9.13
C ASP A 38 14.45 23.67 8.37
N ASP A 39 15.23 22.62 8.65
CA ASP A 39 15.01 21.29 8.07
C ASP A 39 13.67 20.71 8.55
N VAL A 40 13.37 20.86 9.84
CA VAL A 40 12.10 20.43 10.43
C VAL A 40 10.93 21.18 9.81
N LYS A 41 11.03 22.51 9.70
CA LYS A 41 10.01 23.36 9.05
C LYS A 41 9.76 22.91 7.61
N ARG A 42 10.84 22.69 6.84
CA ARG A 42 10.75 22.21 5.46
C ARG A 42 10.07 20.84 5.37
N CYS A 43 10.35 19.92 6.29
CA CYS A 43 9.69 18.61 6.34
C CYS A 43 8.16 18.75 6.49
N TYR A 44 7.69 19.64 7.36
CA TYR A 44 6.25 19.87 7.51
C TYR A 44 5.63 20.55 6.29
N GLU A 45 6.32 21.52 5.69
CA GLU A 45 5.83 22.25 4.49
C GLU A 45 5.61 21.34 3.29
N ILE A 46 6.42 20.30 3.10
CA ILE A 46 6.24 19.33 2.02
C ILE A 46 5.17 18.26 2.31
N GLY A 47 4.54 18.31 3.49
CA GLY A 47 3.48 17.38 3.89
C GLY A 47 3.94 16.14 4.65
N MET A 48 5.11 16.15 5.31
CA MET A 48 5.44 15.12 6.30
C MET A 48 4.67 15.36 7.60
N SER A 49 4.31 14.28 8.28
CA SER A 49 3.52 14.29 9.51
C SER A 49 4.37 14.33 10.78
N GLY A 50 5.65 13.93 10.70
CA GLY A 50 6.54 13.88 11.85
C GLY A 50 8.01 13.89 11.46
N PHE A 51 8.87 14.00 12.48
CA PHE A 51 10.31 13.96 12.33
C PHE A 51 10.96 13.17 13.48
N LEU A 52 12.07 12.50 13.17
CA LEU A 52 12.95 11.82 14.11
C LEU A 52 14.41 12.17 13.80
N SER A 53 15.20 12.50 14.82
CA SER A 53 16.65 12.67 14.69
C SER A 53 17.36 11.32 14.68
N LYS A 54 18.40 11.18 13.86
CA LYS A 54 19.32 10.04 13.90
C LYS A 54 20.44 10.31 14.92
N PRO A 55 20.93 9.29 15.64
CA PRO A 55 20.46 7.91 15.62
C PRO A 55 19.07 7.76 16.26
N VAL A 56 18.21 6.95 15.64
CA VAL A 56 16.82 6.79 16.10
C VAL A 56 16.80 5.94 17.36
N ARG A 57 16.28 6.50 18.46
CA ARG A 57 16.06 5.76 19.70
C ARG A 57 14.71 5.05 19.65
N ARG A 58 14.64 3.84 20.20
CA ARG A 58 13.40 3.03 20.22
C ARG A 58 12.25 3.75 20.92
N ALA A 59 12.54 4.47 22.00
CA ALA A 59 11.53 5.24 22.74
C ALA A 59 10.90 6.33 21.87
N ASP A 60 11.71 7.12 21.15
CA ASP A 60 11.19 8.19 20.29
C ASP A 60 10.35 7.64 19.13
N LEU A 61 10.81 6.54 18.53
CA LEU A 61 10.06 5.85 17.49
C LEU A 61 8.72 5.33 18.03
N ALA A 62 8.72 4.70 19.20
CA ALA A 62 7.51 4.20 19.84
C ALA A 62 6.52 5.34 20.12
N SER A 63 6.98 6.46 20.69
CA SER A 63 6.13 7.63 20.95
C SER A 63 5.52 8.20 19.67
N VAL A 64 6.31 8.34 18.60
CA VAL A 64 5.80 8.82 17.30
C VAL A 64 4.78 7.85 16.71
N LEU A 65 5.02 6.55 16.79
CA LEU A 65 4.10 5.54 16.30
C LEU A 65 2.80 5.50 17.12
N GLU A 66 2.87 5.49 18.45
CA GLU A 66 1.70 5.45 19.33
C GLU A 66 0.78 6.67 19.14
N ALA A 67 1.35 7.85 18.91
CA ALA A 67 0.60 9.06 18.63
C ALA A 67 -0.18 8.99 17.29
N ASN A 68 0.29 8.19 16.33
CA ASN A 68 -0.22 8.22 14.96
C ASN A 68 -0.93 6.93 14.49
N ILE A 69 -0.72 5.79 15.17
CA ILE A 69 -1.34 4.50 14.86
C ILE A 69 -2.84 4.46 15.22
N ARG A 70 -3.34 5.36 16.07
CA ARG A 70 -4.76 5.38 16.48
C ARG A 70 -5.74 5.65 15.32
N HIS A 71 -5.27 6.13 14.18
CA HIS A 71 -6.10 6.33 12.99
C HIS A 71 -6.26 5.07 12.10
N THR A 72 -5.37 4.07 12.20
CA THR A 72 -5.47 2.86 11.36
C THR A 72 -6.41 1.80 11.92
N THR A 73 -6.63 1.77 13.24
CA THR A 73 -7.51 0.77 13.89
C THR A 73 -9.01 1.07 13.77
N GLN A 74 -9.39 2.32 13.45
CA GLN A 74 -10.79 2.69 13.18
C GLN A 74 -11.17 2.65 11.68
N MET A 75 -10.20 2.45 10.79
CA MET A 75 -10.46 2.19 9.38
C MET A 75 -10.95 0.74 9.23
N LYS A 76 -12.29 0.56 9.11
CA LYS A 76 -12.90 -0.68 8.60
C LYS A 76 -12.12 -1.09 7.36
N SER A 77 -11.36 -2.18 7.47
CA SER A 77 -10.37 -2.61 6.48
C SER A 77 -10.93 -2.53 5.05
N PRO A 78 -10.34 -1.72 4.14
CA PRO A 78 -10.53 -1.98 2.73
C PRO A 78 -9.76 -3.26 2.49
N ARG A 79 -10.50 -4.38 2.43
CA ARG A 79 -9.97 -5.70 2.09
C ARG A 79 -8.94 -5.50 0.98
N LEU A 80 -7.66 -5.76 1.24
CA LEU A 80 -6.72 -6.02 0.16
C LEU A 80 -7.38 -7.14 -0.63
N ARG A 81 -7.89 -6.84 -1.82
CA ARG A 81 -8.25 -7.90 -2.77
C ARG A 81 -6.95 -8.63 -2.99
N SER A 82 -6.81 -9.79 -2.34
CA SER A 82 -5.82 -10.79 -2.70
C SER A 82 -5.87 -10.90 -4.21
N PRO A 83 -4.76 -10.77 -4.94
CA PRO A 83 -4.77 -11.07 -6.35
C PRO A 83 -5.28 -12.51 -6.44
N SER A 84 -6.49 -12.67 -6.99
CA SER A 84 -7.07 -13.95 -7.30
C SER A 84 -5.99 -14.67 -8.10
N ARG A 85 -5.42 -15.71 -7.50
CA ARG A 85 -4.56 -16.70 -8.11
C ARG A 85 -5.13 -16.98 -9.49
N GLN A 86 -4.59 -16.36 -10.54
CA GLN A 86 -4.87 -16.78 -11.90
C GLN A 86 -4.40 -18.22 -11.94
N THR A 87 -5.37 -19.15 -11.88
CA THR A 87 -5.11 -20.54 -12.17
C THR A 87 -4.65 -20.59 -13.61
N LEU A 88 -3.35 -20.79 -13.79
CA LEU A 88 -2.76 -21.25 -15.04
C LEU A 88 -3.66 -22.37 -15.58
N PRO A 89 -4.13 -22.30 -16.84
CA PRO A 89 -4.97 -23.35 -17.39
C PRO A 89 -4.18 -24.66 -17.40
N ALA A 90 -4.76 -25.68 -16.77
CA ALA A 90 -4.20 -27.02 -16.76
C ALA A 90 -4.10 -27.54 -18.20
N ALA A 91 -2.86 -27.84 -18.63
CA ALA A 91 -2.59 -28.56 -19.86
C ALA A 91 -3.33 -29.91 -19.83
N ARG A 92 -4.45 -30.01 -20.56
CA ARG A 92 -5.10 -31.30 -20.83
C ARG A 92 -4.44 -31.96 -22.03
N SER A 93 -3.47 -32.82 -21.73
CA SER A 93 -3.01 -33.86 -22.64
C SER A 93 -4.08 -34.95 -22.79
N SER A 94 -4.32 -35.28 -24.05
CA SER A 94 -5.01 -36.43 -24.66
C SER A 94 -5.10 -37.74 -23.85
N LYS A 95 -6.28 -38.42 -23.89
CA LYS A 95 -6.49 -39.77 -24.48
C LYS A 95 -7.79 -40.48 -24.01
N LYS A 96 -8.62 -40.81 -25.01
CA LYS A 96 -9.15 -42.17 -25.34
C LYS A 96 -10.48 -42.68 -24.72
N LYS A 97 -11.45 -42.84 -25.64
CA LYS A 97 -12.47 -43.91 -25.87
C LYS A 97 -13.51 -44.26 -24.80
N LYS A 98 -14.80 -44.18 -25.19
CA LYS A 98 -15.78 -45.30 -25.36
C LYS A 98 -17.12 -44.72 -25.88
N ARG A 99 -17.64 -45.20 -27.03
CA ARG A 99 -18.88 -46.03 -27.21
C ARG A 99 -20.15 -45.38 -26.59
N ALA A 100 -21.33 -45.29 -27.19
CA ALA A 100 -21.95 -45.81 -28.43
C ALA A 100 -23.33 -45.11 -28.63
N LYS A 101 -23.91 -45.17 -29.86
CA LYS A 101 -25.34 -45.25 -30.29
C LYS A 101 -26.41 -44.35 -29.60
N ALA A 102 -27.44 -43.78 -30.23
CA ALA A 102 -28.18 -44.08 -31.46
C ALA A 102 -29.08 -42.86 -31.86
N SER A 103 -29.50 -42.80 -33.13
CA SER A 103 -30.82 -42.41 -33.72
C SER A 103 -31.77 -41.48 -32.94
N VAL A 104 -32.53 -40.54 -33.53
CA VAL A 104 -33.54 -40.67 -34.61
C VAL A 104 -33.84 -39.28 -35.22
N ASP A 105 -34.31 -39.31 -36.48
CA ASP A 105 -34.78 -38.30 -37.45
C ASP A 105 -35.98 -37.38 -37.09
N GLU A 106 -36.20 -36.41 -38.01
CA GLU A 106 -37.45 -35.72 -38.41
C GLU A 106 -38.05 -34.67 -37.44
N VAL A 107 -38.51 -33.48 -37.86
CA VAL A 107 -39.15 -32.99 -39.11
C VAL A 107 -38.70 -31.55 -39.42
#